data_AF-A0A936Q6Q9-F1
#
_entry.id   AF-A0A936Q6Q9-F1
#
_cell.length_a   1.000
_cell.length_b   1.000
_cell.length_c   1.000
_cell.angle_alpha   90.00
_cell.angle_beta   90.00
_cell.angle_gamma   90.00
#
_symmetry.space_group_name_H-M   'P 1'
#
loop_
_entity.id
_entity.type
_entity.pdbx_description
1 polymer ?
#
loop_
_entity_poly.entity_id
_entity_poly.type
_entity_poly.pdbx_seq_one_letter_code
_entity_poly.pdbx_strand_id
1 'polypeptide(L)'
;MSFQRLLRSLRPAVVRTKAEVTLDDEIALYRRRAEMALREERWNDALVFLAKILRLNPYDLAARMAVAETFHRGLEEPTKAILTYEKVIAAAGYDESNPYCASAREGIRELSTLMEEPPFQLNELVTEDADQEDNGGLPQTIAL
;
A
#
# COMPACT_ATOMS: atom_id res chain seq x y z
N MET A 1 15.25 -3.68 78.08
CA MET A 1 14.76 -2.53 77.28
C MET A 1 15.70 -2.29 76.10
N SER A 2 15.33 -2.68 74.87
CA SER A 2 15.80 -2.00 73.65
C SER A 2 15.02 -2.50 72.42
N PHE A 3 13.96 -1.77 72.06
CA PHE A 3 13.16 -1.98 70.84
C PHE A 3 13.79 -1.28 69.60
N GLN A 4 15.07 -0.92 69.65
CA GLN A 4 15.70 -0.06 68.62
C GLN A 4 16.37 -0.82 67.47
N ARG A 5 16.13 -2.13 67.31
CA ARG A 5 16.76 -2.93 66.24
C ARG A 5 15.79 -3.56 65.24
N LEU A 6 14.51 -3.17 65.25
CA LEU A 6 13.50 -3.79 64.37
C LEU A 6 13.09 -2.96 63.14
N LEU A 7 13.67 -1.79 62.91
CA LEU A 7 13.27 -0.88 61.82
C LEU A 7 14.40 -0.60 60.83
N ARG A 8 15.17 -1.63 60.43
CA ARG A 8 16.25 -1.46 59.42
C ARG A 8 16.06 -2.23 58.13
N SER A 9 14.87 -2.78 57.87
CA SER A 9 14.57 -3.52 56.64
C SER A 9 13.29 -3.11 55.92
N LEU A 10 12.72 -1.94 56.23
CA LEU A 10 11.67 -1.37 55.40
C LEU A 10 12.32 -0.76 54.14
N ARG A 11 12.57 -1.61 53.14
CA ARG A 11 12.70 -1.12 51.77
C ARG A 11 11.40 -0.36 51.46
N PRO A 12 11.44 0.91 51.04
CA PRO A 12 10.23 1.55 50.55
C PRO A 12 9.75 0.70 49.37
N ALA A 13 8.57 0.09 49.51
CA ALA A 13 7.86 -0.41 48.36
C ALA A 13 7.62 0.81 47.48
N VAL A 14 8.35 0.90 46.37
CA VAL A 14 8.08 1.92 45.35
C VAL A 14 6.66 1.64 44.90
N VAL A 15 5.73 2.44 45.41
CA VAL A 15 4.36 2.47 44.92
C VAL A 15 4.48 2.92 43.48
N ARG A 16 4.43 1.96 42.56
CA ARG A 16 4.40 2.22 41.12
C ARG A 16 3.05 2.90 40.90
N THR A 17 3.02 4.22 40.98
CA THR A 17 1.86 4.99 40.53
C THR A 17 1.59 4.52 39.11
N LYS A 18 0.36 4.06 38.84
CA LYS A 18 -0.08 3.77 37.48
C LYS A 18 0.17 5.06 36.70
N ALA A 19 1.19 5.08 35.84
CA ALA A 19 1.36 6.17 34.90
C ALA A 19 0.06 6.26 34.11
N GLU A 20 -0.55 7.45 34.10
CA GLU A 20 -1.70 7.71 33.24
C GLU A 20 -1.24 7.51 31.80
N VAL A 21 -1.80 6.50 31.12
CA VAL A 21 -1.49 6.24 29.72
C VAL A 21 -2.15 7.33 28.90
N THR A 22 -1.35 8.13 28.22
CA THR A 22 -1.86 9.20 27.35
C THR A 22 -2.28 8.65 26.00
N LEU A 23 -3.04 9.45 25.24
CA LEU A 23 -3.38 9.13 23.84
C LEU A 23 -2.11 8.93 23.00
N ASP A 24 -1.10 9.77 23.22
CA ASP A 24 0.18 9.71 22.51
C ASP A 24 0.95 8.43 22.84
N ASP A 25 0.91 7.97 24.10
CA ASP A 25 1.49 6.67 24.50
C ASP A 25 0.80 5.50 23.79
N GLU A 26 -0.53 5.57 23.64
CA GLU A 26 -1.29 4.52 22.96
C GLU A 26 -0.98 4.50 21.45
N ILE A 27 -0.90 5.67 20.80
CA ILE A 27 -0.49 5.78 19.39
C ILE A 27 0.94 5.26 19.21
N ALA A 28 1.88 5.63 20.08
CA ALA A 28 3.26 5.17 20.02
C ALA A 28 3.38 3.64 20.20
N LEU A 29 2.55 3.05 21.08
CA LEU A 29 2.47 1.60 21.24
C LEU A 29 2.02 0.90 19.96
N TYR A 30 0.93 1.38 19.33
CA TYR A 30 0.46 0.78 18.08
C TYR A 30 1.44 0.98 16.93
N ARG A 31 2.14 2.12 16.85
CA ARG A 31 3.21 2.34 15.86
C ARG A 31 4.30 1.28 15.95
N ARG A 32 4.83 1.04 17.15
CA ARG A 32 5.87 0.00 17.37
C ARG A 32 5.38 -1.41 16.97
N ARG A 33 4.11 -1.73 17.25
CA ARG A 33 3.52 -3.03 16.89
C ARG A 33 3.30 -3.16 15.38
N ALA A 34 2.85 -2.09 14.72
CA ALA A 34 2.71 -2.04 13.27
C ALA A 34 4.07 -2.23 12.59
N GLU A 35 5.10 -1.48 13.02
CA GLU A 35 6.47 -1.59 12.49
C GLU A 35 7.05 -3.01 12.64
N MET A 36 6.82 -3.65 13.79
CA MET A 36 7.24 -5.03 14.00
C MET A 36 6.52 -6.01 13.07
N ALA A 37 5.19 -5.86 12.94
CA ALA A 37 4.39 -6.71 12.06
C ALA A 37 4.76 -6.51 10.58
N LEU A 38 5.02 -5.28 10.13
CA LEU A 38 5.49 -4.98 8.78
C LEU A 38 6.85 -5.63 8.49
N ARG A 39 7.80 -5.55 9.44
CA ARG A 39 9.12 -6.17 9.30
C ARG A 39 9.05 -7.70 9.23
N GLU A 40 8.08 -8.29 9.92
CA GLU A 40 7.83 -9.74 9.93
C GLU A 40 6.88 -10.19 8.82
N GLU A 41 6.52 -9.28 7.90
CA GLU A 41 5.60 -9.54 6.77
C GLU A 41 4.21 -10.06 7.21
N ARG A 42 3.83 -9.78 8.46
CA ARG A 42 2.49 -10.07 9.01
C ARG A 42 1.52 -8.97 8.63
N TRP A 43 1.22 -8.87 7.34
CA TRP A 43 0.46 -7.77 6.73
C TRP A 43 -0.89 -7.51 7.39
N ASN A 44 -1.67 -8.56 7.63
CA ASN A 44 -2.98 -8.44 8.27
C ASN A 44 -2.89 -7.88 9.70
N ASP A 45 -1.88 -8.30 10.47
CA ASP A 45 -1.65 -7.80 11.82
C ASP A 45 -1.18 -6.34 11.80
N ALA A 46 -0.31 -5.99 10.84
CA ALA A 46 0.11 -4.61 10.62
C ALA A 46 -1.10 -3.70 10.34
N LEU A 47 -2.00 -4.13 9.44
CA LEU A 47 -3.23 -3.40 9.14
C LEU A 47 -4.12 -3.20 10.37
N VAL A 48 -4.23 -4.19 11.26
CA VAL A 48 -4.98 -4.05 12.52
C VAL A 48 -4.38 -2.94 13.39
N PHE A 49 -3.06 -2.91 13.57
CA PHE A 49 -2.41 -1.88 14.38
C PHE A 49 -2.47 -0.49 13.72
N LEU A 50 -2.27 -0.40 12.41
CA LEU A 50 -2.43 0.84 11.65
C LEU A 50 -3.87 1.38 11.73
N ALA A 51 -4.88 0.51 11.69
CA ALA A 51 -6.27 0.90 11.87
C ALA A 51 -6.54 1.45 13.28
N LYS A 52 -5.87 0.93 14.32
CA LYS A 52 -5.95 1.50 15.67
C LYS A 52 -5.36 2.91 15.72
N ILE A 53 -4.21 3.15 15.08
CA ILE A 53 -3.62 4.49 14.99
C ILE A 53 -4.60 5.45 14.31
N LEU A 54 -5.15 5.06 13.16
CA LEU A 54 -6.09 5.90 12.39
C LEU A 54 -7.43 6.13 13.10
N ARG A 55 -7.82 5.26 14.05
CA ARG A 55 -8.98 5.50 14.91
C ARG A 55 -8.71 6.59 15.96
N LEU A 56 -7.48 6.65 16.47
CA LEU A 56 -7.06 7.64 17.46
C LEU A 56 -6.67 8.97 16.82
N ASN A 57 -6.03 8.92 15.65
CA ASN A 57 -5.67 10.08 14.83
C ASN A 57 -6.07 9.84 13.35
N PRO A 58 -7.27 10.28 12.93
CA PRO A 58 -7.72 10.11 11.55
C PRO A 58 -6.90 10.86 10.50
N TYR A 59 -6.07 11.82 10.88
CA TYR A 59 -5.25 12.61 9.96
C TYR A 59 -3.79 12.16 9.91
N ASP A 60 -3.47 11.01 10.50
CA ASP A 60 -2.12 10.44 10.48
C ASP A 60 -1.73 9.97 9.07
N LEU A 61 -1.09 10.85 8.31
CA LEU A 61 -0.65 10.58 6.94
C LEU A 61 0.35 9.43 6.87
N ALA A 62 1.24 9.32 7.86
CA ALA A 62 2.23 8.24 7.91
C ALA A 62 1.56 6.87 8.07
N ALA A 63 0.61 6.75 9.00
CA ALA A 63 -0.13 5.51 9.20
C ALA A 63 -0.98 5.16 7.97
N ARG A 64 -1.63 6.14 7.34
CA ARG A 64 -2.43 5.92 6.13
C ARG A 64 -1.57 5.53 4.92
N MET A 65 -0.38 6.13 4.77
CA MET A 65 0.58 5.75 3.73
C MET A 65 1.05 4.31 3.92
N ALA A 66 1.38 3.91 5.16
CA ALA A 66 1.75 2.52 5.46
C ALA A 66 0.63 1.52 5.13
N VAL A 67 -0.64 1.88 5.34
CA VAL A 67 -1.78 1.04 4.90
C VAL A 67 -1.79 0.89 3.38
N ALA A 68 -1.58 1.97 2.63
CA ALA A 68 -1.55 1.93 1.17
C ALA A 68 -0.41 1.05 0.64
N GLU A 69 0.80 1.23 1.20
CA GLU A 69 1.97 0.40 0.86
C GLU A 69 1.77 -1.07 1.23
N THR A 70 1.10 -1.36 2.35
CA THR A 70 0.79 -2.74 2.75
C THR A 70 -0.14 -3.41 1.73
N PHE A 71 -1.16 -2.70 1.25
CA PHE A 71 -2.01 -3.22 0.17
C PHE A 71 -1.26 -3.35 -1.15
N HIS A 72 -0.40 -2.39 -1.47
CA HIS A 72 0.34 -2.36 -2.73
C HIS A 72 1.36 -3.51 -2.80
N ARG A 73 2.27 -3.59 -1.82
CA ARG A 73 3.48 -4.43 -1.89
C ARG A 73 3.43 -5.66 -1.01
N GLY A 74 2.65 -5.63 0.07
CA GLY A 74 2.53 -6.77 0.99
C GLY A 74 1.44 -7.74 0.57
N LEU A 75 0.25 -7.22 0.24
CA LEU A 75 -0.91 -8.02 -0.12
C LEU A 75 -1.19 -8.10 -1.62
N GLU A 76 -0.52 -7.28 -2.43
CA GLU A 76 -0.72 -7.20 -3.89
C GLU A 76 -2.19 -6.99 -4.28
N GLU A 77 -2.88 -6.11 -3.55
CA GLU A 77 -4.28 -5.73 -3.77
C GLU A 77 -4.37 -4.32 -4.40
N PRO A 78 -4.17 -4.19 -5.73
CA PRO A 78 -3.95 -2.90 -6.40
C PRO A 78 -5.13 -1.95 -6.24
N THR A 79 -6.37 -2.44 -6.32
CA THR A 79 -7.56 -1.61 -6.15
C THR A 79 -7.64 -1.01 -4.74
N LYS A 80 -7.33 -1.79 -3.70
CA LYS A 80 -7.35 -1.28 -2.31
C LYS A 80 -6.19 -0.32 -2.05
N ALA A 81 -5.04 -0.57 -2.66
CA ALA A 81 -3.88 0.32 -2.61
C ALA A 81 -4.19 1.68 -3.23
N ILE A 82 -4.71 1.74 -4.47
CA ILE A 82 -5.09 2.98 -5.15
C ILE A 82 -6.09 3.78 -4.32
N LEU A 83 -7.19 3.15 -3.87
CA LEU A 83 -8.20 3.80 -3.04
C LEU A 83 -7.62 4.35 -1.72
N THR A 84 -6.57 3.72 -1.19
CA THR A 84 -5.93 4.20 0.03
C THR A 84 -4.94 5.33 -0.25
N TYR A 85 -4.18 5.28 -1.34
CA TYR A 85 -3.34 6.39 -1.80
C TYR A 85 -4.17 7.65 -2.08
N GLU A 86 -5.34 7.52 -2.71
CA GLU A 86 -6.28 8.64 -2.90
C GLU A 86 -6.69 9.27 -1.56
N LYS A 87 -6.94 8.44 -0.53
CA LYS A 87 -7.23 8.93 0.82
C LYS A 87 -6.03 9.64 1.46
N VAL A 88 -4.79 9.23 1.15
CA VAL A 88 -3.59 9.96 1.60
C VAL A 88 -3.58 11.36 0.98
N ILE A 89 -3.77 11.46 -0.32
CA ILE A 89 -3.79 12.74 -1.05
C ILE A 89 -4.90 13.66 -0.52
N ALA A 90 -6.10 13.12 -0.34
CA ALA A 90 -7.23 13.88 0.20
C ALA A 90 -6.96 14.36 1.64
N ALA A 91 -6.40 13.51 2.51
CA ALA A 91 -6.09 13.87 3.88
C ALA A 91 -4.94 14.89 4.00
N ALA A 92 -4.04 14.92 3.02
CA ALA A 92 -2.99 15.92 2.88
C ALA A 92 -3.48 17.22 2.22
N GLY A 93 -4.78 17.34 1.93
CA GLY A 93 -5.38 18.56 1.38
C GLY A 93 -5.01 18.82 -0.07
N TYR A 94 -4.60 17.80 -0.82
CA TYR A 94 -4.09 17.93 -2.19
C TYR A 94 -2.86 18.83 -2.31
N ASP A 95 -2.15 19.09 -1.22
CA ASP A 95 -0.92 19.88 -1.21
C ASP A 95 0.20 19.12 -1.91
N GLU A 96 0.60 19.59 -3.09
CA GLU A 96 1.66 18.96 -3.89
C GLU A 96 3.04 19.08 -3.24
N SER A 97 3.23 20.01 -2.31
CA SER A 97 4.47 20.13 -1.54
C SER A 97 4.56 19.12 -0.40
N ASN A 98 3.45 18.47 -0.04
CA ASN A 98 3.43 17.43 0.97
C ASN A 98 4.09 16.15 0.42
N PRO A 99 5.15 15.61 1.06
CA PRO A 99 5.84 14.43 0.56
C PRO A 99 4.92 13.21 0.44
N TYR A 100 3.92 13.08 1.32
CA TYR A 100 2.95 11.98 1.24
C TYR A 100 2.04 12.08 0.01
N CYS A 101 1.69 13.29 -0.44
CA CYS A 101 0.94 13.47 -1.70
C CYS A 101 1.77 12.99 -2.89
N ALA A 102 3.04 13.41 -2.97
CA ALA A 102 3.94 13.02 -4.05
C ALA A 102 4.12 11.50 -4.11
N SER A 103 4.44 10.85 -2.97
CA SER A 103 4.60 9.40 -2.90
C SER A 103 3.32 8.63 -3.20
N ALA A 104 2.15 9.13 -2.76
CA ALA A 104 0.88 8.48 -3.06
C ALA A 104 0.54 8.54 -4.56
N ARG A 105 0.79 9.67 -5.23
CA ARG A 105 0.60 9.79 -6.70
C ARG A 105 1.55 8.87 -7.46
N GLU A 106 2.78 8.72 -7.00
CA GLU A 106 3.74 7.78 -7.57
C GLU A 106 3.24 6.34 -7.45
N GLY A 107 2.77 5.92 -6.27
CA GLY A 107 2.18 4.59 -6.07
C GLY A 107 0.96 4.33 -6.96
N ILE A 108 0.08 5.33 -7.15
CA ILE A 108 -1.05 5.23 -8.09
C ILE A 108 -0.55 5.06 -9.53
N ARG A 109 0.45 5.84 -9.94
CA ARG A 109 1.03 5.75 -11.30
C ARG A 109 1.62 4.37 -11.55
N GLU A 110 2.43 3.86 -10.63
CA GLU A 110 3.03 2.52 -10.68
C GLU A 110 1.94 1.45 -10.89
N LEU A 111 0.91 1.46 -10.05
CA LEU A 111 -0.20 0.51 -10.15
C LEU A 111 -1.02 0.66 -11.44
N SER A 112 -1.26 1.90 -11.89
CA SER A 112 -2.01 2.16 -13.12
C SER A 112 -1.28 1.62 -14.34
N THR A 113 0.05 1.80 -14.40
CA THR A 113 0.87 1.25 -15.50
C THR A 113 0.90 -0.28 -15.54
N LEU A 114 0.74 -0.94 -14.39
CA LEU A 114 0.65 -2.40 -14.32
C LEU A 114 -0.73 -2.92 -14.76
N MET A 115 -1.77 -2.10 -14.64
CA MET A 115 -3.15 -2.46 -15.00
C MET A 115 -3.48 -2.19 -16.47
N GLU A 116 -2.73 -1.32 -17.14
CA GLU A 116 -2.80 -1.13 -18.59
C GLU A 116 -2.12 -2.33 -19.27
N GLU A 117 -2.89 -3.33 -19.72
CA GLU A 117 -2.36 -4.32 -20.66
C GLU A 117 -1.79 -3.58 -21.89
N PRO A 118 -0.61 -3.96 -22.40
CA PRO A 118 -0.05 -3.32 -23.57
C PRO A 118 -1.06 -3.40 -24.72
N PRO A 119 -1.19 -2.34 -25.55
CA PRO A 119 -2.10 -2.37 -26.67
C PRO A 119 -1.74 -3.59 -27.53
N PHE A 120 -2.72 -4.48 -27.72
CA PHE A 120 -2.65 -5.67 -28.55
C PHE A 120 -1.70 -5.46 -29.74
N GLN A 121 -0.62 -6.24 -29.81
CA GLN A 121 0.21 -6.30 -31.01
C GLN A 121 -0.59 -7.04 -32.09
N LEU A 122 -1.35 -6.30 -32.89
CA LEU A 122 -2.04 -6.76 -34.11
C LEU A 122 -1.02 -7.13 -35.20
N ASN A 123 -0.14 -8.10 -34.95
CA ASN A 123 0.87 -8.51 -35.93
C ASN A 123 0.75 -9.97 -36.41
N GLU A 124 -0.34 -10.67 -36.10
CA GLU A 124 -0.43 -12.10 -36.47
C GLU A 124 -1.82 -12.53 -36.96
N LEU A 125 -2.42 -11.76 -37.88
CA LEU A 125 -3.57 -12.21 -38.69
C LEU A 125 -3.46 -11.88 -40.18
N VAL A 126 -2.26 -11.53 -40.66
CA VAL A 126 -1.97 -11.46 -42.10
C VAL A 126 -1.23 -12.72 -42.50
N THR A 127 -1.96 -13.84 -42.61
CA THR A 127 -1.63 -14.83 -43.64
C THR A 127 -2.38 -14.40 -44.88
N GLU A 128 -1.74 -13.51 -45.65
CA GLU A 128 -1.99 -13.37 -47.08
C GLU A 128 -1.63 -14.70 -47.74
N ASP A 129 -2.55 -15.66 -47.72
CA ASP A 129 -2.47 -16.78 -48.66
C ASP A 129 -3.01 -16.27 -50.00
N ALA A 130 -2.06 -16.19 -50.93
CA ALA A 130 -2.19 -15.68 -52.26
C ALA A 130 -3.10 -16.56 -53.12
N ASP A 131 -4.29 -16.06 -53.46
CA ASP A 131 -5.03 -16.54 -54.63
C ASP A 131 -4.57 -15.75 -55.86
N GLN A 132 -3.40 -16.15 -56.38
CA GLN A 132 -2.90 -15.73 -57.69
C GLN A 132 -3.10 -16.89 -58.66
N GLU A 133 -4.35 -17.18 -59.05
CA GLU A 133 -4.64 -17.95 -60.25
C GLU A 133 -4.94 -17.01 -61.41
N ASP A 134 -3.88 -16.79 -62.18
CA ASP A 134 -3.87 -16.34 -63.57
C ASP A 134 -4.89 -17.13 -64.40
N ASN A 135 -6.01 -16.50 -64.76
CA ASN A 135 -6.90 -17.03 -65.78
C ASN A 135 -7.16 -15.96 -66.84
N GLY A 136 -6.38 -16.07 -67.92
CA GLY A 136 -6.25 -15.12 -69.01
C GLY A 136 -7.58 -14.72 -69.67
N GLY A 137 -7.74 -13.41 -69.86
CA GLY A 137 -8.71 -12.84 -70.78
C GLY A 137 -8.10 -12.60 -72.17
N LEU A 138 -8.48 -13.46 -73.14
CA LEU A 138 -8.88 -13.25 -74.56
C LEU A 138 -8.08 -12.27 -75.47
N PRO A 139 -8.32 -12.23 -76.81
CA PRO A 139 -8.58 -13.26 -77.83
C PRO A 139 -7.67 -13.08 -79.08
N GLN A 140 -7.40 -14.07 -79.93
CA GLN A 140 -7.11 -13.80 -81.36
C GLN A 140 -7.60 -14.91 -82.30
N THR A 141 -8.39 -14.44 -83.26
CA THR A 141 -8.84 -15.05 -84.51
C THR A 141 -7.71 -15.59 -85.39
N ILE A 142 -7.95 -16.70 -86.10
CA ILE A 142 -7.82 -16.85 -87.58
C ILE A 142 -8.21 -18.31 -87.91
N ALA A 143 -9.28 -18.47 -88.70
CA ALA A 143 -9.57 -19.69 -89.45
C ALA A 143 -9.33 -19.40 -90.94
N LEU A 144 -8.72 -20.38 -91.63
CA LEU A 144 -8.38 -20.40 -93.05
C LEU A 144 -9.59 -20.26 -93.98
#